data_AF-A0A3B0TD84-F1
#
_entry.id   AF-A0A3B0TD84-F1
#
_cell.length_a   1.000
_cell.length_b   1.000
_cell.length_c   1.000
_cell.angle_alpha   90.00
_cell.angle_beta   90.00
_cell.angle_gamma   90.00
#
_symmetry.space_group_name_H-M   'P 1'
#
loop_
_entity.id
_entity.type
_entity.pdbx_description
1 polymer ?
#
loop_
_entity_poly.entity_id
_entity_poly.type
_entity_poly.pdbx_seq_one_letter_code
_entity_poly.pdbx_strand_id
1 'polypeptide(L)' 'MEVVLENVSSSDLLFENQMEYSFYNSSLVFEVSAQSTYTLMIKTLEEKTGIDLKLKALGAFTAPKQSPVVEWKLTVD' A
#
# COMPACT_ATOMS: atom_id res chain seq x y z
N MET A 1 -9.65 2.07 9.32
CA MET A 1 -9.97 2.32 7.90
C MET A 1 -9.60 1.09 7.09
N GLU A 2 -10.42 0.70 6.12
CA GLU A 2 -10.16 -0.44 5.24
C GLU A 2 -9.96 0.04 3.79
N VAL A 3 -8.92 -0.47 3.14
CA VAL A 3 -8.61 -0.17 1.73
C VAL A 3 -8.41 -1.49 0.99
N VAL A 4 -9.10 -1.66 -0.13
CA VAL A 4 -8.91 -2.83 -0.99
C VAL A 4 -7.98 -2.46 -2.14
N LEU A 5 -6.83 -3.11 -2.23
CA LEU A 5 -5.91 -3.00 -3.35
C LEU A 5 -6.21 -4.10 -4.35
N GLU A 6 -6.24 -3.78 -5.64
CA GLU A 6 -6.34 -4.76 -6.72
C GLU A 6 -5.07 -4.71 -7.55
N ASN A 7 -4.37 -5.84 -7.65
CA ASN A 7 -3.25 -5.99 -8.57
C ASN A 7 -3.75 -6.52 -9.91
N VAL A 8 -3.96 -5.62 -10.86
CA VAL A 8 -4.38 -5.95 -12.24
C VAL A 8 -3.23 -6.42 -13.13
N SER A 9 -2.02 -6.54 -12.60
CA SER A 9 -0.84 -6.96 -13.36
C SER A 9 -0.63 -8.48 -13.33
N SER A 10 0.24 -8.96 -14.21
CA SER A 10 0.64 -10.37 -14.30
C SER A 10 1.80 -10.76 -13.37
N SER A 11 2.20 -9.88 -12.45
CA SER A 11 3.34 -10.10 -11.56
C SER A 11 2.99 -9.75 -10.13
N ASP A 12 3.60 -10.47 -9.19
CA ASP A 12 3.44 -10.19 -7.77
C ASP A 12 4.12 -8.87 -7.42
N LEU A 13 3.43 -8.04 -6.63
CA LEU A 13 3.90 -6.71 -6.25
C LEU A 13 4.27 -6.69 -4.78
N LEU A 14 5.55 -6.47 -4.49
CA LEU A 14 6.05 -6.29 -3.14
C LEU A 14 6.04 -4.80 -2.76
N PHE A 15 5.25 -4.47 -1.75
CA PHE A 15 5.10 -3.11 -1.24
C PHE A 15 5.66 -2.95 0.16
N GLU A 16 6.28 -1.80 0.42
CA GLU A 16 6.66 -1.32 1.73
C GLU A 16 5.82 -0.08 2.07
N ASN A 17 5.23 -0.09 3.25
CA ASN A 17 4.51 1.04 3.80
C ASN A 17 5.45 2.21 4.09
N GLN A 18 5.19 3.35 3.46
CA GLN A 18 5.93 4.60 3.68
C GLN A 18 5.06 5.65 4.41
N MET A 19 3.95 5.22 5.01
CA MET A 19 3.12 6.06 5.87
C MET A 19 3.62 6.05 7.31
N GLU A 20 3.17 7.03 8.08
CA GLU A 20 3.37 7.09 9.54
C GLU A 20 2.46 6.11 10.31
N TYR A 21 1.46 5.53 9.64
CA TYR A 21 0.48 4.62 10.23
C TYR A 21 0.89 3.16 10.07
N SER A 22 0.48 2.32 11.03
CA SER A 22 0.69 0.87 10.97
C SER A 22 -0.55 0.14 10.46
N PHE A 23 -0.42 -1.15 10.18
CA PHE A 23 -1.53 -2.00 9.75
C PHE A 23 -1.96 -2.94 10.88
N TYR A 24 -3.25 -3.26 10.93
CA TYR A 24 -3.80 -4.25 11.86
C TYR A 24 -3.53 -5.68 11.40
N ASN A 25 -3.53 -5.92 10.10
CA ASN A 25 -3.53 -7.26 9.50
C ASN A 25 -2.29 -7.59 8.67
N SER A 26 -1.32 -6.68 8.61
CA SER A 26 -0.17 -6.86 7.73
C SER A 26 1.10 -6.31 8.34
N SER A 27 2.22 -6.86 7.87
CA SER A 27 3.55 -6.33 8.12
C SER A 27 3.74 -5.01 7.36
N LEU A 28 4.71 -4.20 7.78
CA LEU A 28 5.08 -2.98 7.05
C LEU A 28 5.52 -3.26 5.60
N VAL A 29 5.93 -4.50 5.32
CA VAL A 29 6.20 -5.01 3.98
C VAL A 29 5.21 -6.14 3.68
N PHE A 30 4.52 -6.07 2.55
CA PHE A 30 3.52 -7.04 2.15
C PHE A 30 3.52 -7.25 0.64
N GLU A 31 3.01 -8.41 0.21
CA GLU A 31 2.93 -8.80 -1.18
C GLU A 31 1.47 -8.83 -1.63
N VAL A 32 1.23 -8.32 -2.84
CA VAL A 32 -0.06 -8.41 -3.53
C VAL A 32 0.14 -9.28 -4.76
N SER A 33 -0.38 -10.50 -4.72
CA SER A 33 -0.22 -11.47 -5.80
C SER A 33 -0.83 -10.96 -7.11
N ALA A 34 -0.28 -11.41 -8.24
CA ALA A 34 -0.79 -11.11 -9.57
C ALA A 34 -2.29 -11.44 -9.68
N GLN A 35 -3.06 -10.56 -10.32
CA GLN A 35 -4.50 -10.74 -10.55
C GLN A 35 -5.31 -11.00 -9.27
N SER A 36 -4.88 -10.43 -8.13
CA SER A 36 -5.53 -10.63 -6.84
C SER A 36 -5.88 -9.32 -6.14
N THR A 37 -6.79 -9.42 -5.18
CA THR A 37 -7.13 -8.33 -4.26
C THR A 37 -6.48 -8.54 -2.90
N TYR A 38 -6.03 -7.46 -2.28
CA TYR A 38 -5.47 -7.44 -0.95
C TYR A 38 -6.15 -6.38 -0.09
N THR A 39 -6.76 -6.81 1.02
CA THR A 39 -7.43 -5.90 1.97
C THR A 39 -6.44 -5.40 3.00
N LEU A 40 -6.32 -4.08 3.10
CA LEU A 40 -5.40 -3.36 3.97
C LEU A 40 -6.17 -2.65 5.07
N MET A 41 -5.97 -3.09 6.32
CA MET A 41 -6.62 -2.47 7.48
C MET A 41 -5.65 -1.53 8.18
N ILE A 42 -5.87 -0.23 7.99
CA ILE A 42 -4.98 0.83 8.45
C ILE A 42 -5.39 1.27 9.85
N LYS A 43 -4.41 1.26 10.76
CA LYS A 43 -4.54 1.66 12.16
C LYS A 43 -4.26 3.15 12.31
N THR A 44 -5.32 3.93 12.46
CA THR A 44 -5.26 5.34 12.79
C THR A 44 -5.65 5.56 14.25
N LEU A 45 -5.02 6.54 14.91
CA LEU A 45 -5.35 6.94 16.29
C LEU A 45 -6.72 7.62 16.38
N GLU A 46 -7.07 8.38 15.35
CA GLU A 46 -8.32 9.11 15.21
C GLU A 46 -9.05 8.63 13.96
N GLU A 47 -10.37 8.79 13.92
CA GLU A 47 -11.16 8.59 12.71
C GLU A 47 -10.79 9.69 11.71
N LYS A 48 -10.12 9.30 10.63
CA LYS A 48 -9.74 10.21 9.54
C LYS A 48 -10.73 10.07 8.40
N THR A 49 -11.17 11.20 7.87
CA THR A 49 -11.98 11.30 6.65
C THR A 49 -11.15 11.12 5.38
N GLY A 50 -9.84 10.91 5.51
CA GLY A 50 -8.96 10.60 4.38
C GLY A 50 -7.51 10.38 4.81
N ILE A 51 -6.75 9.72 3.94
CA ILE A 51 -5.33 9.43 4.12
C ILE A 51 -4.59 9.56 2.79
N ASP A 52 -3.32 9.93 2.87
CA ASP A 52 -2.38 9.80 1.75
C ASP A 52 -1.70 8.42 1.83
N LEU A 53 -2.24 7.44 1.11
CA LEU A 53 -1.69 6.09 1.03
C LEU A 53 -0.36 6.13 0.28
N LYS A 54 0.75 5.86 0.97
CA LYS A 54 2.10 5.85 0.39
C LYS A 54 2.73 4.47 0.47
N LEU A 55 2.95 3.85 -0.69
CA LEU A 55 3.53 2.52 -0.80
C LEU A 55 4.74 2.56 -1.74
N LYS A 56 5.85 1.98 -1.29
CA LYS A 56 7.06 1.82 -2.09
C LYS A 56 7.10 0.44 -2.71
N ALA A 57 7.19 0.36 -4.03
CA ALA A 57 7.23 -0.92 -4.74
C ALA A 57 8.66 -1.47 -4.77
N LEU A 58 9.02 -2.30 -3.79
CA LEU A 58 10.38 -2.83 -3.61
C LEU A 58 10.87 -3.68 -4.79
N GLY A 59 9.97 -4.35 -5.50
CA GLY A 59 10.29 -5.15 -6.69
C GLY A 59 10.43 -4.34 -7.98
N ALA A 60 10.08 -3.06 -7.97
CA ALA A 60 10.16 -2.18 -9.13
C ALA A 60 11.31 -1.18 -8.99
N PHE A 61 11.89 -0.76 -10.11
CA PHE A 61 13.01 0.19 -10.12
C PHE A 61 12.79 1.28 -11.16
N THR A 62 12.88 2.53 -10.75
CA THR A 62 12.88 3.71 -11.63
C THR A 62 14.30 4.14 -11.98
N ALA A 63 15.26 3.87 -11.10
CA ALA A 63 16.68 4.07 -11.32
C ALA A 63 17.49 3.01 -10.53
N PRO A 64 18.80 2.86 -10.79
CA PRO A 64 19.62 1.90 -10.04
C PRO A 64 19.49 2.12 -8.53
N LYS A 65 19.07 1.07 -7.81
CA LYS A 65 18.83 1.07 -6.35
C LYS A 65 17.72 2.01 -5.88
N GLN A 66 16.85 2.48 -6.78
CA GLN A 66 15.72 3.34 -6.44
C GLN A 66 14.40 2.68 -6.86
N SER A 67 13.60 2.36 -5.86
CA SER A 67 12.24 1.88 -6.05
C SER A 67 11.25 3.04 -6.08
N PRO A 68 10.22 3.00 -6.93
CA PRO A 68 9.19 4.03 -6.95
C PRO A 68 8.37 4.00 -5.67
N VAL A 69 7.97 5.19 -5.22
CA VAL A 69 6.93 5.37 -4.20
C VAL A 69 5.69 5.87 -4.91
N VAL A 70 4.57 5.18 -4.70
CA VAL A 70 3.28 5.54 -5.27
C VAL A 70 2.40 6.10 -4.15
N GLU A 71 1.71 7.20 -4.46
CA GLU A 71 0.88 7.93 -3.51
C GLU A 71 -0.54 8.05 -4.04
N TRP A 72 -1.52 7.73 -3.20
CA TRP A 72 -2.94 7.91 -3.48
C TRP A 72 -3.59 8.72 -2.38
N LYS A 73 -4.37 9.74 -2.76
CA LYS A 73 -5.20 10.50 -1.82
C LYS A 73 -6.55 9.81 -1.71
N LEU A 74 -6.78 9.13 -0.60
CA LEU A 74 -8.02 8.41 -0.33
C LEU A 74 -8.88 9.23 0.61
N THR A 75 -10.16 9.40 0.29
CA THR A 75 -11.17 9.98 1.17
C THR A 75 -12.17 8.91 1.56
N VAL A 76 -12.59 8.93 2.82
CA VAL A 76 -13.65 8.07 3.35
C VAL A 76 -14.92 8.91 3.32
N ASP A 77 -15.90 8.48 2.53
CA ASP A 77 -17.26 9.04 2.53
C ASP A 77 -18.07 8.50 3.72
#